data_AF-A0A0C4YEW5-F1
#
_entry.id   AF-A0A0C4YEW5-F1
#
_cell.length_a   1.000
_cell.length_b   1.000
_cell.length_c   1.000
_cell.angle_alpha   90.00
_cell.angle_beta   90.00
_cell.angle_gamma   90.00
#
_symmetry.space_group_name_H-M   'P 1'
#
loop_
_entity.id
_entity.type
_entity.pdbx_description
1 polymer ?
#
loop_
_entity_poly.entity_id
_entity_poly.type
_entity_poly.pdbx_seq_one_letter_code
_entity_poly.pdbx_strand_id
1 'polypeptide(L)' 'MQLLPDRRCAIFGEPTRPAFCAGLKPSADMCGETRGQALAWLTQLEAATAPGRAA' A
#
# COMPACT_ATOMS: atom_id res chain seq x y z
N MET A 1 -8.01 -13.36 3.49
CA MET A 1 -6.79 -12.56 3.71
C MET A 1 -6.01 -13.22 4.84
N GLN A 2 -4.80 -13.71 4.57
CA GLN A 2 -3.99 -14.48 5.54
C GLN A 2 -2.81 -13.62 6.00
N LEU A 3 -2.93 -13.01 7.18
CA LEU A 3 -1.85 -12.29 7.85
C LEU A 3 -1.34 -13.10 9.03
N LEU A 4 -0.03 -13.11 9.24
CA LEU A 4 0.61 -13.60 10.46
C LEU A 4 0.32 -12.62 11.62
N PRO A 5 0.55 -13.03 12.89
CA PRO A 5 0.35 -12.15 14.05
C PRO A 5 1.13 -10.82 13.99
N ASP A 6 2.24 -10.78 13.25
CA ASP A 6 3.06 -9.59 13.03
C ASP A 6 2.68 -8.77 11.79
N ARG A 7 1.49 -9.04 11.22
CA ARG A 7 0.92 -8.33 10.06
C ARG A 7 1.67 -8.55 8.74
N ARG A 8 2.56 -9.54 8.67
CA ARG A 8 3.15 -9.98 7.39
C ARG A 8 2.20 -10.93 6.65
N CYS A 9 2.25 -10.91 5.32
CA CYS A 9 1.46 -11.83 4.51
C CYS A 9 2.03 -13.26 4.60
N ALA A 10 1.22 -14.23 5.03
CA ALA A 10 1.67 -15.61 5.24
C ALA A 10 2.06 -16.34 3.94
N ILE A 11 1.55 -15.87 2.80
CA ILE A 11 1.77 -16.44 1.45
C ILE A 11 2.58 -15.49 0.57
N PHE A 12 3.43 -14.65 1.16
CA PHE A 12 4.23 -13.70 0.38
C PHE A 12 5.21 -14.44 -0.54
N GLY A 13 4.99 -14.33 -1.85
CA GLY A 13 5.84 -14.96 -2.88
C GLY A 13 5.29 -16.29 -3.40
N GLU A 14 4.27 -16.86 -2.75
CA GLU A 14 3.63 -18.09 -3.19
C GLU A 14 2.74 -17.88 -4.42
N PRO A 15 2.61 -18.87 -5.32
CA PRO A 15 1.71 -18.80 -6.49
C PRO A 15 0.23 -18.62 -6.12
N THR A 16 -0.15 -19.06 -4.91
CA THR A 16 -1.51 -18.90 -4.38
C THR A 16 -1.80 -17.49 -3.89
N ARG A 17 -0.80 -16.60 -3.85
CA ARG A 17 -0.99 -15.19 -3.50
C ARG A 17 -1.89 -14.52 -4.54
N PRO A 18 -3.07 -13.98 -4.14
CA PRO A 18 -3.97 -13.36 -5.10
C PRO A 18 -3.29 -12.23 -5.88
N ALA A 19 -3.56 -12.15 -7.18
CA ALA A 19 -2.93 -11.17 -8.07
C ALA A 19 -3.14 -9.72 -7.62
N PHE A 20 -4.30 -9.40 -7.03
CA PHE A 20 -4.58 -8.06 -6.51
C PHE A 20 -3.67 -7.66 -5.36
N CYS A 21 -3.11 -8.61 -4.60
CA CYS A 21 -2.15 -8.32 -3.52
C CYS A 21 -0.81 -7.77 -4.04
N ALA A 22 -0.59 -7.79 -5.36
CA ALA A 22 0.53 -7.15 -6.04
C ALA A 22 0.07 -5.99 -6.96
N GLY A 23 -1.19 -5.56 -6.85
CA GLY A 23 -1.82 -4.59 -7.74
C GLY A 23 -1.25 -3.17 -7.61
N LEU A 24 -0.86 -2.77 -6.41
CA LEU A 24 -0.16 -1.50 -6.18
C LEU A 24 1.31 -1.77 -5.86
N LYS A 25 2.19 -1.34 -6.76
CA LYS A 25 3.64 -1.34 -6.54
C LYS A 25 4.13 0.08 -6.34
N PRO A 26 5.12 0.31 -5.46
CA PRO A 26 5.76 1.61 -5.35
C PRO A 26 6.42 1.98 -6.69
N SER A 27 6.25 3.24 -7.12
CA SER A 27 6.97 3.84 -8.25
C SER A 27 7.97 4.89 -7.77
N ALA A 28 8.89 5.31 -8.64
CA ALA A 28 9.84 6.38 -8.32
C ALA A 28 9.12 7.68 -7.91
N ASP A 29 8.05 8.03 -8.61
CA ASP A 29 7.23 9.23 -8.31
C ASP A 29 6.58 9.16 -6.92
N MET A 30 6.18 7.95 -6.49
CA MET A 30 5.59 7.74 -5.16
C MET A 30 6.63 7.79 -4.04
N CYS A 31 7.83 7.24 -4.28
CA CYS A 31 8.85 7.08 -3.25
C CYS A 31 9.73 8.32 -3.08
N GLY A 32 9.97 9.07 -4.16
CA GLY A 32 11.00 10.09 -4.20
C GLY A 32 12.39 9.55 -3.84
N GLU A 33 13.26 10.46 -3.41
CA GLU A 33 14.64 10.18 -2.97
C GLU A 33 14.73 9.95 -1.45
N THR A 34 13.71 10.37 -0.70
CA THR A 34 13.72 10.28 0.77
C THR A 34 12.42 9.73 1.33
N ARG A 35 12.52 9.07 2.49
CA ARG A 35 11.35 8.62 3.26
C ARG A 35 10.34 9.77 3.51
N GLY A 36 10.83 11.00 3.71
CA GLY A 36 9.98 12.17 3.92
C GLY A 36 9.13 12.51 2.70
N GLN A 37 9.70 12.42 1.49
CA GLN A 37 8.97 12.63 0.24
C GLN A 37 7.91 11.56 0.02
N ALA A 38 8.24 10.27 0.26
CA ALA A 38 7.27 9.18 0.18
C ALA A 38 6.07 9.39 1.10
N LEU A 39 6.32 9.77 2.36
CA LEU A 39 5.25 10.01 3.34
C LEU A 39 4.40 11.22 2.97
N ALA A 40 5.00 12.28 2.44
CA ALA A 40 4.26 13.45 1.95
C ALA A 40 3.33 13.08 0.78
N TRP A 41 3.81 12.27 -0.17
CA TRP A 41 3.03 11.76 -1.29
C TRP A 41 1.84 10.90 -0.82
N LEU A 42 2.09 9.95 0.07
CA LEU A 42 1.03 9.10 0.66
C LEU A 42 -0.03 9.94 1.38
N THR A 43 0.39 10.94 2.16
CA THR A 43 -0.54 11.83 2.89
C THR A 43 -1.46 12.58 1.92
N GLN A 44 -0.94 13.05 0.79
CA GLN A 44 -1.76 13.70 -0.24
C GLN A 44 -2.76 12.73 -0.88
N LEU A 45 -2.34 11.50 -1.18
CA LEU A 45 -3.22 10.47 -1.72
C LEU A 45 -4.33 10.08 -0.74
N GLU A 46 -4.01 9.91 0.54
CA GLU A 46 -4.98 9.59 1.59
C GLU A 46 -6.04 10.70 1.69
N ALA A 47 -5.64 11.98 1.63
CA ALA A 47 -6.59 13.09 1.63
C ALA A 47 -7.45 13.14 0.36
N ALA A 48 -6.87 12.92 -0.81
CA ALA A 48 -7.56 12.98 -2.10
C ALA A 48 -8.54 11.80 -2.31
N THR A 49 -8.22 10.64 -1.74
CA THR A 49 -9.02 9.40 -1.87
C THR A 49 -9.80 9.09 -0.59
N ALA A 50 -9.76 9.98 0.40
CA ALA A 50 -10.54 9.84 1.62
C ALA A 50 -12.00 9.63 1.22
N PRO A 51 -12.65 8.56 1.69
CA PRO A 51 -14.06 8.39 1.42
C PRO A 51 -14.77 9.63 1.98
N GLY A 52 -15.44 10.38 1.12
CA GLY A 52 -16.35 11.44 1.55
C GLY A 52 -17.30 10.78 2.52
N ARG A 53 -17.20 11.16 3.80
CA ARG A 53 -17.80 10.45 4.93
C ARG A 53 -19.18 9.92 4.52
N ALA A 54 -19.28 8.62 4.29
CA ALA A 54 -20.54 8.00 3.92
C ALA A 54 -21.51 8.33 5.06
N ALA A 55 -22.51 9.16 4.75
CA ALA A 55 -23.62 9.43 5.64
C ALA A 55 -24.44 8.16 5.82
#